data_AF-A0A6A8M9F2-F1
#
_entry.id   AF-A0A6A8M9F2-F1
#
_cell.length_a   1.000
_cell.length_b   1.000
_cell.length_c   1.000
_cell.angle_alpha   90.00
_cell.angle_beta   90.00
_cell.angle_gamma   90.00
#
_symmetry.space_group_name_H-M   'P 1'
#
loop_
_entity.id
_entity.type
_entity.pdbx_description
1 polymer ?
#
loop_
_entity_poly.entity_id
_entity_poly.type
_entity_poly.pdbx_seq_one_letter_code
_entity_poly.pdbx_strand_id
1 'polypeptide(L)'
;MGKKIIVVSHKNYWMPDDKIYLPVFVGPAPDMPEGFVRDNTGDNISGKNPNFCELTGLYWAWKNLDADYLGLAHYRRHFSIKKNNNDKKGCVLTGEQLEAILVDADVVLPKPRNYFIETNYSQYVHAHHAEDLDTTREIISEMYPEYRKAYDASMKRTKGHRFNMFIMRRDLADAWCTWLFDILFELEKRLDISQYSKNDARVFGFVGERLLDVWIETNDIKYKELPCVFMEDQNRLKKGSAFVLRKLRAGRNGR
;
A
#
# COMPACT_ATOMS: atom_id res chain seq x y z
N MET A 1 4.08 -14.00 -20.91
CA MET A 1 3.55 -12.92 -20.07
C MET A 1 4.58 -12.51 -19.04
N GLY A 2 5.11 -11.29 -19.13
CA GLY A 2 6.09 -10.72 -18.19
C GLY A 2 5.41 -10.24 -16.91
N LYS A 3 5.90 -10.68 -15.74
CA LYS A 3 5.43 -10.21 -14.43
C LYS A 3 6.56 -9.55 -13.69
N LYS A 4 6.29 -8.39 -13.10
CA LYS A 4 7.22 -7.70 -12.21
C LYS A 4 6.51 -7.29 -10.93
N ILE A 5 6.90 -7.92 -9.83
CA ILE A 5 6.49 -7.54 -8.48
C ILE A 5 7.66 -6.82 -7.84
N ILE A 6 7.54 -5.51 -7.66
CA ILE A 6 8.54 -4.77 -6.91
C ILE A 6 8.43 -5.09 -5.42
N VAL A 7 9.57 -5.30 -4.78
CA VAL A 7 9.67 -5.48 -3.33
C VAL A 7 10.33 -4.24 -2.75
N VAL A 8 9.52 -3.36 -2.17
CA VAL A 8 10.02 -2.09 -1.66
C VAL A 8 10.71 -2.28 -0.31
N SER A 9 11.93 -1.75 -0.20
CA SER A 9 12.73 -1.76 1.03
C SER A 9 13.47 -0.44 1.25
N HIS A 10 13.68 -0.07 2.51
CA HIS A 10 14.52 1.06 2.93
C HIS A 10 15.76 0.59 3.71
N LYS A 11 16.01 -0.72 3.76
CA LYS A 11 17.15 -1.34 4.44
C LYS A 11 17.50 -2.69 3.79
N ASN A 12 18.71 -3.18 4.06
CA ASN A 12 19.08 -4.52 3.62
C ASN A 12 18.15 -5.56 4.28
N TYR A 13 17.62 -6.48 3.46
CA TYR A 13 16.72 -7.53 3.91
C TYR A 13 16.71 -8.71 2.94
N TRP A 14 16.26 -9.87 3.40
CA TRP A 14 16.06 -11.03 2.54
C TRP A 14 15.04 -10.71 1.43
N MET A 15 15.35 -11.16 0.20
CA MET A 15 14.51 -11.03 -0.98
C MET A 15 14.19 -12.41 -1.56
N PRO A 16 13.01 -12.61 -2.18
CA PRO A 16 12.73 -13.85 -2.89
C PRO A 16 13.64 -14.00 -4.12
N ASP A 17 14.10 -15.22 -4.39
CA ASP A 17 15.02 -15.51 -5.49
C ASP A 17 14.32 -15.63 -6.87
N ASP A 18 12.99 -15.72 -6.89
CA ASP A 18 12.21 -15.84 -8.13
C ASP A 18 12.29 -14.54 -8.96
N LYS A 19 12.53 -14.68 -10.27
CA LYS A 19 12.79 -13.58 -11.23
C LYS A 19 11.61 -12.62 -11.43
N ILE A 20 10.40 -13.00 -10.99
CA ILE A 20 9.27 -12.08 -10.97
C ILE A 20 9.49 -10.95 -9.96
N TYR A 21 10.33 -11.14 -8.93
CA TYR A 21 10.58 -10.14 -7.91
C TYR A 21 11.72 -9.21 -8.30
N LEU A 22 11.50 -7.91 -8.08
CA LEU A 22 12.52 -6.88 -8.26
C LEU A 22 12.68 -6.11 -6.95
N PRO A 23 13.79 -6.27 -6.22
CA PRO A 23 14.06 -5.47 -5.03
C PRO A 23 14.26 -3.99 -5.40
N VAL A 24 13.39 -3.12 -4.87
CA VAL A 24 13.47 -1.67 -5.09
C VAL A 24 13.84 -1.00 -3.77
N PHE A 25 14.98 -0.31 -3.77
CA PHE A 25 15.51 0.42 -2.63
C PHE A 25 15.03 1.87 -2.66
N VAL A 26 14.23 2.25 -1.67
CA VAL A 26 13.59 3.57 -1.58
C VAL A 26 14.16 4.38 -0.43
N GLY A 27 14.03 5.70 -0.55
CA GLY A 27 14.39 6.64 0.50
C GLY A 27 15.87 7.05 0.49
N PRO A 28 16.26 7.91 1.45
CA PRO A 28 17.51 8.67 1.39
C PRO A 28 18.75 7.86 1.81
N ALA A 29 18.60 6.56 2.10
CA ALA A 29 19.72 5.75 2.57
C ALA A 29 20.85 5.73 1.51
N PRO A 30 22.10 6.06 1.90
CA PRO A 30 23.19 6.30 0.94
C PRO A 30 23.69 5.01 0.28
N ASP A 31 23.69 3.90 1.02
CA ASP A 31 24.20 2.63 0.54
C ASP A 31 23.04 1.71 0.13
N MET A 32 23.01 1.36 -1.15
CA MET A 32 22.06 0.40 -1.70
C MET A 32 22.66 -1.01 -1.62
N PRO A 33 21.93 -2.02 -1.11
CA PRO A 33 22.40 -3.40 -1.12
C PRO A 33 22.58 -3.94 -2.54
N GLU A 34 23.50 -4.89 -2.72
CA GLU A 34 23.69 -5.59 -3.99
C GLU A 34 22.40 -6.29 -4.45
N GLY A 35 22.11 -6.24 -5.75
CA GLY A 35 20.92 -6.84 -6.36
C GLY A 35 19.64 -5.99 -6.27
N PHE A 36 19.71 -4.79 -5.70
CA PHE A 36 18.59 -3.84 -5.66
C PHE A 36 18.70 -2.81 -6.78
N VAL A 37 17.57 -2.18 -7.10
CA VAL A 37 17.49 -0.99 -7.96
C VAL A 37 16.96 0.19 -7.15
N ARG A 38 17.48 1.40 -7.40
CA ARG A 38 16.95 2.61 -6.76
C ARG A 38 15.73 3.15 -7.50
N ASP A 39 14.80 3.72 -6.74
CA ASP A 39 13.63 4.42 -7.27
C ASP A 39 13.92 5.85 -7.77
N ASN A 40 15.20 6.24 -7.90
CA ASN A 40 15.63 7.62 -8.20
C ASN A 40 16.17 7.81 -9.63
N THR A 41 15.78 6.93 -10.55
CA THR A 41 16.19 6.96 -11.96
C THR A 41 14.99 7.14 -12.88
N GLY A 42 15.19 7.64 -14.11
CA GLY A 42 14.07 7.90 -15.04
C GLY A 42 13.04 8.88 -14.48
N ASP A 43 11.76 8.69 -14.83
CA ASP A 43 10.66 9.47 -14.23
C ASP A 43 10.37 8.94 -12.82
N ASN A 44 10.53 9.81 -11.81
CA ASN A 44 10.47 9.40 -10.42
C ASN A 44 10.07 10.53 -9.46
N ILE A 45 9.66 10.11 -8.27
CA ILE A 45 9.36 10.98 -7.12
C ILE A 45 10.15 10.55 -5.87
N SER A 46 11.34 9.96 -6.04
CA SER A 46 12.16 9.44 -4.94
C SER A 46 12.42 10.45 -3.81
N GLY A 47 12.58 11.74 -4.15
CA GLY A 47 12.74 12.83 -3.19
C GLY A 47 11.54 13.02 -2.25
N LYS A 48 10.35 12.52 -2.62
CA LYS A 48 9.13 12.56 -1.81
C LYS A 48 8.99 11.39 -0.85
N ASN A 49 9.96 10.47 -0.78
CA ASN A 49 9.89 9.27 0.06
C ASN A 49 9.60 9.55 1.55
N PRO A 50 10.09 10.63 2.19
CA PRO A 50 9.72 10.96 3.56
C PRO A 50 8.22 11.05 3.80
N ASN A 51 7.43 11.38 2.76
CA ASN A 51 5.99 11.59 2.85
C ASN A 51 5.18 10.51 2.11
N PHE A 52 5.65 10.06 0.95
CA PHE A 52 5.00 9.06 0.09
C PHE A 52 5.37 7.61 0.42
N CYS A 53 6.43 7.41 1.22
CA CYS A 53 6.89 6.08 1.64
C CYS A 53 7.05 5.11 0.46
N GLU A 54 6.48 3.92 0.54
CA GLU A 54 6.59 2.88 -0.48
C GLU A 54 5.97 3.27 -1.83
N LEU A 55 5.14 4.32 -1.88
CA LEU A 55 4.55 4.82 -3.12
C LEU A 55 5.59 5.44 -4.07
N THR A 56 6.76 5.87 -3.58
CA THR A 56 7.82 6.33 -4.49
C THR A 56 8.37 5.20 -5.34
N GLY A 57 8.52 4.01 -4.74
CA GLY A 57 8.87 2.79 -5.46
C GLY A 57 7.78 2.37 -6.45
N LEU A 58 6.49 2.49 -6.07
CA LEU A 58 5.38 2.24 -6.98
C LEU A 58 5.37 3.20 -8.17
N TYR A 59 5.51 4.50 -7.93
CA TYR A 59 5.55 5.49 -8.99
C TYR A 59 6.68 5.21 -9.97
N TRP A 60 7.89 4.96 -9.46
CA TRP A 60 9.03 4.61 -10.29
C TRP A 60 8.75 3.35 -11.12
N ALA A 61 8.20 2.31 -10.51
CA ALA A 61 7.91 1.07 -11.23
C ALA A 61 6.84 1.27 -12.31
N TRP A 62 5.80 2.04 -12.02
CA TRP A 62 4.76 2.41 -12.96
C TRP A 62 5.33 3.12 -14.19
N LYS A 63 6.25 4.06 -14.00
CA LYS A 63 6.80 4.86 -15.10
C LYS A 63 7.92 4.19 -15.89
N ASN A 64 8.67 3.28 -15.27
CA ASN A 64 9.94 2.82 -15.83
C ASN A 64 10.00 1.32 -16.13
N LEU A 65 9.09 0.49 -15.59
CA LEU A 65 9.08 -0.94 -15.88
C LEU A 65 8.13 -1.26 -17.02
N ASP A 66 8.56 -2.17 -17.90
CA ASP A 66 7.73 -2.81 -18.90
C ASP A 66 7.40 -4.23 -18.45
N ALA A 67 6.12 -4.50 -18.20
CA ALA A 67 5.60 -5.79 -17.76
C ALA A 67 4.09 -5.87 -18.00
N ASP A 68 3.59 -7.04 -18.41
CA ASP A 68 2.16 -7.31 -18.59
C ASP A 68 1.40 -7.28 -17.26
N TYR A 69 2.08 -7.62 -16.15
CA TYR A 69 1.57 -7.50 -14.79
C TYR A 69 2.56 -6.77 -13.89
N LEU A 70 2.06 -5.74 -13.21
CA LEU A 70 2.79 -4.96 -12.22
C LEU A 70 2.27 -5.30 -10.82
N GLY A 71 3.18 -5.51 -9.88
CA GLY A 71 2.82 -5.75 -8.48
C GLY A 71 3.69 -4.98 -7.51
N LEU A 72 3.13 -4.74 -6.32
CA LEU A 72 3.81 -4.12 -5.19
C LEU A 72 3.74 -5.05 -3.97
N ALA A 73 4.92 -5.38 -3.43
CA ALA A 73 5.12 -6.07 -2.17
C ALA A 73 6.09 -5.29 -1.27
N HIS A 74 6.15 -5.65 0.00
CA HIS A 74 7.07 -5.04 0.97
C HIS A 74 8.17 -6.01 1.33
N TYR A 75 9.35 -5.50 1.69
CA TYR A 75 10.49 -6.34 2.10
C TYR A 75 10.16 -7.40 3.17
N ARG A 76 9.20 -7.12 4.07
CA ARG A 76 8.78 -8.01 5.16
C ARG A 76 7.38 -8.61 5.01
N ARG A 77 6.70 -8.38 3.87
CA ARG A 77 5.34 -8.87 3.60
C ARG A 77 5.20 -9.29 2.15
N HIS A 78 4.94 -10.56 1.94
CA HIS A 78 4.86 -11.16 0.61
C HIS A 78 3.54 -11.88 0.41
N PHE A 79 3.10 -11.98 -0.84
CA PHE A 79 1.98 -12.84 -1.23
C PHE A 79 2.35 -14.31 -1.02
N SER A 80 1.35 -15.13 -0.75
CA SER A 80 1.56 -16.54 -0.44
C SER A 80 0.32 -17.37 -0.80
N ILE A 81 0.53 -18.61 -1.26
CA ILE A 81 -0.55 -19.57 -1.49
C ILE A 81 -1.04 -20.21 -0.18
N LYS A 82 -0.14 -20.43 0.79
CA LYS A 82 -0.44 -21.11 2.06
C LYS A 82 0.31 -20.49 3.23
N LYS A 83 -0.32 -20.46 4.41
CA LYS A 83 0.36 -20.03 5.63
C LYS A 83 1.15 -21.21 6.21
N ASN A 84 2.48 -21.09 6.28
CA ASN A 84 3.31 -21.95 7.11
C ASN A 84 4.22 -21.08 7.97
N ASN A 85 4.08 -21.17 9.29
CA ASN A 85 4.90 -20.38 10.22
C ASN A 85 6.30 -20.97 10.40
N ASN A 86 6.51 -22.25 10.07
CA ASN A 86 7.81 -22.92 10.19
C ASN A 86 8.72 -22.67 8.99
N ASP A 87 8.13 -22.42 7.82
CA ASP A 87 8.86 -22.05 6.60
C ASP A 87 8.17 -20.87 5.91
N LYS A 88 8.48 -19.66 6.38
CA LYS A 88 7.92 -18.42 5.84
C LYS A 88 8.46 -18.12 4.43
N LYS A 89 9.72 -18.45 4.16
CA LYS A 89 10.40 -18.15 2.88
C LYS A 89 9.88 -19.05 1.76
N GLY A 90 9.79 -20.36 2.00
CA GLY A 90 9.22 -21.32 1.04
C GLY A 90 7.71 -21.18 0.82
N CYS A 91 7.04 -20.28 1.54
CA CYS A 91 5.65 -19.92 1.31
C CYS A 91 5.45 -18.68 0.43
N VAL A 92 6.51 -17.96 0.09
CA VAL A 92 6.40 -16.82 -0.83
C VAL A 92 5.93 -17.31 -2.20
N LEU A 93 4.98 -16.58 -2.78
CA LEU A 93 4.39 -16.87 -4.08
C LEU A 93 5.48 -16.97 -5.17
N THR A 94 5.47 -18.04 -5.95
CA THR A 94 6.39 -18.19 -7.09
C THR A 94 5.76 -17.70 -8.40
N GLY A 95 6.58 -17.48 -9.43
CA GLY A 95 6.11 -17.12 -10.77
C GLY A 95 5.21 -18.18 -11.39
N GLU A 96 5.51 -19.46 -11.17
CA GLU A 96 4.68 -20.59 -11.63
C GLU A 96 3.30 -20.58 -10.95
N GLN A 97 3.27 -20.37 -9.63
CA GLN A 97 2.02 -20.29 -8.88
C GLN A 97 1.20 -19.07 -9.28
N LEU A 98 1.85 -17.92 -9.47
CA LEU A 98 1.19 -16.71 -9.96
C LEU A 98 0.61 -16.94 -11.36
N GLU A 99 1.32 -17.61 -12.26
CA GLU A 99 0.81 -17.89 -13.61
C GLU A 99 -0.51 -18.66 -13.58
N ALA A 100 -0.59 -19.70 -12.74
CA ALA A 100 -1.83 -20.46 -12.57
C ALA A 100 -2.99 -19.61 -12.03
N ILE A 101 -2.71 -18.58 -11.22
CA ILE A 101 -3.72 -17.66 -10.68
C ILE A 101 -4.18 -16.64 -11.73
N LEU A 102 -3.26 -16.18 -12.58
CA LEU A 102 -3.54 -15.14 -13.57
C LEU A 102 -4.32 -15.66 -14.79
N VAL A 103 -4.51 -16.98 -14.92
CA VAL A 103 -5.37 -17.58 -15.95
C VAL A 103 -6.81 -17.03 -15.89
N ASP A 104 -7.29 -16.72 -14.69
CA ASP A 104 -8.68 -16.31 -14.43
C ASP A 104 -8.76 -15.12 -13.47
N ALA A 105 -7.68 -14.34 -13.35
CA ALA A 105 -7.66 -13.12 -12.53
C ALA A 105 -6.76 -12.04 -13.11
N ASP A 106 -7.32 -10.85 -13.27
CA ASP A 106 -6.58 -9.64 -13.67
C ASP A 106 -5.98 -8.90 -12.48
N VAL A 107 -6.52 -9.12 -11.28
CA VAL A 107 -6.09 -8.47 -10.05
C VAL A 107 -5.97 -9.49 -8.92
N VAL A 108 -4.87 -9.42 -8.17
CA VAL A 108 -4.61 -10.18 -6.96
C VAL A 108 -4.32 -9.22 -5.82
N LEU A 109 -5.08 -9.34 -4.73
CA LEU A 109 -4.95 -8.54 -3.51
C LEU A 109 -4.61 -9.42 -2.31
N PRO A 110 -3.96 -8.90 -1.26
CA PRO A 110 -3.82 -9.63 -0.01
C PRO A 110 -5.20 -9.80 0.65
N LYS A 111 -5.39 -10.80 1.52
CA LYS A 111 -6.62 -10.84 2.32
C LYS A 111 -6.82 -9.53 3.11
N PRO A 112 -8.00 -8.91 3.05
CA PRO A 112 -8.30 -7.67 3.75
C PRO A 112 -8.25 -7.87 5.27
N ARG A 113 -7.96 -6.79 5.99
CA ARG A 113 -7.99 -6.78 7.46
C ARG A 113 -9.39 -6.43 7.95
N ASN A 114 -9.80 -7.11 9.02
CA ASN A 114 -11.01 -6.78 9.78
C ASN A 114 -10.61 -6.06 11.08
N TYR A 115 -11.09 -4.83 11.24
CA TYR A 115 -11.18 -4.13 12.50
C TYR A 115 -12.55 -4.48 13.11
N PHE A 116 -12.58 -4.87 14.38
CA PHE A 116 -13.85 -5.28 15.02
C PHE A 116 -14.58 -4.13 15.71
N ILE A 117 -13.90 -3.00 15.95
CA ILE A 117 -14.41 -1.90 16.77
C ILE A 117 -14.27 -0.54 16.08
N GLU A 118 -13.38 -0.42 15.10
CA GLU A 118 -13.08 0.85 14.42
C GLU A 118 -13.42 0.75 12.94
N THR A 119 -13.89 1.87 12.38
CA THR A 119 -14.02 2.02 10.94
C THR A 119 -12.66 2.41 10.34
N ASN A 120 -12.54 2.35 9.03
CA ASN A 120 -11.33 2.77 8.32
C ASN A 120 -10.99 4.24 8.62
N TYR A 121 -12.02 5.08 8.81
CA TYR A 121 -11.89 6.47 9.25
C TYR A 121 -11.49 6.58 10.72
N SER A 122 -12.27 5.99 11.66
CA SER A 122 -11.98 6.17 13.09
C SER A 122 -10.63 5.58 13.50
N GLN A 123 -10.21 4.48 12.86
CA GLN A 123 -8.88 3.92 13.03
C GLN A 123 -7.77 4.89 12.63
N TYR A 124 -7.99 5.69 11.57
CA TYR A 124 -7.03 6.67 11.09
C TYR A 124 -6.92 7.84 12.05
N VAL A 125 -8.03 8.50 12.37
CA VAL A 125 -8.05 9.73 13.18
C VAL A 125 -7.60 9.50 14.63
N HIS A 126 -7.71 8.27 15.15
CA HIS A 126 -7.11 7.92 16.44
C HIS A 126 -5.57 7.87 16.42
N ALA A 127 -4.95 7.86 15.24
CA ALA A 127 -3.51 7.76 15.06
C ALA A 127 -2.91 8.95 14.29
N HIS A 128 -3.71 9.68 13.51
CA HIS A 128 -3.31 10.70 12.54
C HIS A 128 -4.37 11.83 12.48
N HIS A 129 -4.19 12.80 11.58
CA HIS A 129 -5.02 14.01 11.51
C HIS A 129 -6.28 13.76 10.67
N ALA A 130 -7.46 14.11 11.17
CA ALA A 130 -8.72 13.94 10.42
C ALA A 130 -8.71 14.70 9.08
N GLU A 131 -8.10 15.89 9.08
CA GLU A 131 -7.89 16.75 7.91
C GLU A 131 -7.34 15.97 6.70
N ASP A 132 -6.42 15.02 6.91
CA ASP A 132 -5.86 14.22 5.84
C ASP A 132 -6.94 13.51 4.99
N LEU A 133 -7.94 12.91 5.67
CA LEU A 133 -9.02 12.17 5.02
C LEU A 133 -10.16 13.07 4.58
N ASP A 134 -10.41 14.17 5.30
CA ASP A 134 -11.45 15.12 4.95
C ASP A 134 -11.07 15.90 3.69
N THR A 135 -9.84 16.41 3.59
CA THR A 135 -9.33 17.05 2.37
C THR A 135 -9.24 16.06 1.21
N THR A 136 -8.86 14.80 1.45
CA THR A 136 -8.91 13.76 0.40
C THR A 136 -10.33 13.57 -0.15
N ARG A 137 -11.33 13.59 0.74
CA ARG A 137 -12.75 13.48 0.36
C ARG A 137 -13.22 14.66 -0.48
N GLU A 138 -12.79 15.87 -0.13
CA GLU A 138 -13.09 17.09 -0.89
C GLU A 138 -12.49 17.02 -2.30
N ILE A 139 -11.21 16.66 -2.41
CA ILE A 139 -10.53 16.44 -3.70
C ILE A 139 -11.28 15.42 -4.55
N ILE A 140 -11.66 14.27 -3.99
CA ILE A 140 -12.45 13.26 -4.70
C ILE A 140 -13.80 13.84 -5.13
N SER A 141 -14.45 14.64 -4.30
CA SER A 141 -15.76 15.22 -4.63
C SER A 141 -15.68 16.23 -5.78
N GLU A 142 -14.54 16.92 -5.92
CA GLU A 142 -14.30 17.92 -6.95
C GLU A 142 -13.81 17.31 -8.27
N MET A 143 -12.80 16.42 -8.19
CA MET A 143 -12.10 15.89 -9.37
C MET A 143 -12.70 14.58 -9.88
N TYR A 144 -13.25 13.76 -8.99
CA TYR A 144 -13.71 12.38 -9.26
C TYR A 144 -15.05 12.09 -8.56
N PRO A 145 -16.10 12.91 -8.81
CA PRO A 145 -17.35 12.85 -8.03
C PRO A 145 -18.02 11.47 -8.04
N GLU A 146 -17.80 10.65 -9.07
CA GLU A 146 -18.26 9.27 -9.18
C GLU A 146 -17.66 8.34 -8.11
N TYR A 147 -16.46 8.65 -7.58
CA TYR A 147 -15.80 7.89 -6.51
C TYR A 147 -16.27 8.27 -5.11
N ARG A 148 -16.97 9.40 -4.95
CA ARG A 148 -17.39 9.92 -3.62
C ARG A 148 -18.22 8.91 -2.84
N LYS A 149 -19.14 8.22 -3.51
CA LYS A 149 -20.00 7.22 -2.86
C LYS A 149 -19.18 6.03 -2.31
N ALA A 150 -18.23 5.52 -3.10
CA ALA A 150 -17.35 4.43 -2.68
C ALA A 150 -16.41 4.88 -1.56
N TYR A 151 -15.91 6.12 -1.61
CA TYR A 151 -15.08 6.69 -0.55
C TYR A 151 -15.84 6.74 0.78
N ASP A 152 -17.03 7.33 0.79
CA ASP A 152 -17.86 7.47 2.00
C ASP A 152 -18.24 6.09 2.58
N ALA A 153 -18.51 5.11 1.72
CA ALA A 153 -18.78 3.74 2.14
C ALA A 153 -17.53 3.04 2.70
N SER A 154 -16.36 3.21 2.07
CA SER A 154 -15.08 2.66 2.53
C SER A 154 -14.71 3.20 3.90
N MET A 155 -14.83 4.50 4.13
CA MET A 155 -14.49 5.15 5.40
C MET A 155 -15.35 4.69 6.57
N LYS A 156 -16.60 4.28 6.31
CA LYS A 156 -17.54 3.73 7.31
C LYS A 156 -17.37 2.25 7.58
N ARG A 157 -16.67 1.50 6.73
CA ARG A 157 -16.46 0.06 6.90
C ARG A 157 -15.38 -0.22 7.92
N THR A 158 -15.48 -1.39 8.55
CA THR A 158 -14.47 -1.90 9.49
C THR A 158 -13.54 -2.92 8.84
N LYS A 159 -13.57 -3.03 7.50
CA LYS A 159 -12.77 -3.95 6.71
C LYS A 159 -12.12 -3.18 5.56
N GLY A 160 -10.91 -3.57 5.18
CA GLY A 160 -10.27 -3.04 3.97
C GLY A 160 -8.96 -3.72 3.62
N HIS A 161 -8.54 -3.58 2.37
CA HIS A 161 -7.20 -3.96 1.91
C HIS A 161 -6.17 -3.00 2.49
N ARG A 162 -4.99 -3.53 2.82
CA ARG A 162 -3.95 -2.82 3.56
C ARG A 162 -2.60 -3.03 2.90
N PHE A 163 -1.66 -2.15 3.24
CA PHE A 163 -0.29 -2.13 2.76
C PHE A 163 -0.07 -1.69 1.30
N ASN A 164 -1.04 -1.16 0.56
CA ASN A 164 -0.84 -0.85 -0.88
C ASN A 164 -0.35 -2.06 -1.72
N MET A 165 -0.51 -3.30 -1.24
CA MET A 165 -0.02 -4.47 -1.96
C MET A 165 -1.05 -4.93 -2.99
N PHE A 166 -0.60 -5.17 -4.21
CA PHE A 166 -1.40 -5.73 -5.28
C PHE A 166 -0.51 -6.44 -6.30
N ILE A 167 -1.13 -7.23 -7.18
CA ILE A 167 -0.59 -7.64 -8.48
C ILE A 167 -1.72 -7.41 -9.48
N MET A 168 -1.48 -6.61 -10.51
CA MET A 168 -2.51 -6.17 -11.45
C MET A 168 -2.00 -6.30 -12.88
N ARG A 169 -2.91 -6.63 -13.80
CA ARG A 169 -2.67 -6.49 -15.25
C ARG A 169 -2.31 -5.04 -15.55
N ARG A 170 -1.45 -4.83 -16.55
CA ARG A 170 -0.79 -3.55 -16.79
C ARG A 170 -1.75 -2.38 -16.97
N ASP A 171 -2.79 -2.54 -17.79
CA ASP A 171 -3.83 -1.55 -18.02
C ASP A 171 -4.56 -1.12 -16.73
N LEU A 172 -4.86 -2.08 -15.86
CA LEU A 172 -5.48 -1.80 -14.55
C LEU A 172 -4.50 -1.11 -13.59
N ALA A 173 -3.24 -1.52 -13.59
CA ALA A 173 -2.20 -0.87 -12.80
C ALA A 173 -1.97 0.58 -13.25
N ASP A 174 -1.99 0.85 -14.56
CA ASP A 174 -1.86 2.19 -15.13
C ASP A 174 -3.06 3.08 -14.76
N ALA A 175 -4.29 2.57 -14.87
CA ALA A 175 -5.50 3.28 -14.46
C ALA A 175 -5.52 3.56 -12.94
N TRP A 176 -5.12 2.57 -12.12
CA TRP A 176 -4.98 2.73 -10.68
C TRP A 176 -3.96 3.80 -10.32
N CYS A 177 -2.75 3.72 -10.87
CA CYS A 177 -1.68 4.67 -10.54
C CYS A 177 -2.00 6.08 -11.03
N THR A 178 -2.62 6.22 -12.22
CA THR A 178 -3.06 7.52 -12.73
C THR A 178 -4.02 8.19 -11.75
N TRP A 179 -5.07 7.48 -11.35
CA TRP A 179 -6.07 8.00 -10.41
C TRP A 179 -5.47 8.27 -9.01
N LEU A 180 -4.68 7.34 -8.48
CA LEU A 180 -4.05 7.46 -7.17
C LEU A 180 -3.14 8.69 -7.09
N PHE A 181 -2.20 8.83 -8.02
CA PHE A 181 -1.20 9.88 -7.95
C PHE A 181 -1.79 11.25 -8.28
N ASP A 182 -2.82 11.34 -9.11
CA ASP A 182 -3.52 12.60 -9.34
C ASP A 182 -4.14 13.14 -8.04
N ILE A 183 -4.84 12.29 -7.28
CA ILE A 183 -5.39 12.65 -5.96
C ILE A 183 -4.28 12.99 -4.97
N LEU A 184 -3.23 12.17 -4.87
CA LEU A 184 -2.19 12.38 -3.86
C LEU A 184 -1.35 13.62 -4.14
N PHE A 185 -1.10 13.96 -5.41
CA PHE A 185 -0.39 15.19 -5.76
C PHE A 185 -1.26 16.43 -5.53
N GLU A 186 -2.58 16.33 -5.71
CA GLU A 186 -3.47 17.42 -5.31
C GLU A 186 -3.53 17.56 -3.78
N LEU A 187 -3.57 16.45 -3.04
CA LEU A 187 -3.54 16.45 -1.58
C LEU A 187 -2.26 17.09 -1.05
N GLU A 188 -1.12 16.79 -1.68
CA GLU A 188 0.17 17.40 -1.34
C GLU A 188 0.18 18.93 -1.49
N LYS A 189 -0.58 19.48 -2.44
CA LYS A 189 -0.69 20.95 -2.60
C LYS A 189 -1.59 21.58 -1.53
N ARG A 190 -2.58 20.84 -1.02
CA ARG A 190 -3.61 21.36 -0.10
C ARG A 190 -3.25 21.23 1.37
N LEU A 191 -2.48 20.19 1.74
CA LEU A 191 -2.12 19.95 3.15
C LEU A 191 -0.84 20.71 3.55
N ASP A 192 -0.92 21.43 4.67
CA ASP A 192 0.27 21.92 5.38
C ASP A 192 0.75 20.89 6.41
N ILE A 193 1.80 20.16 6.06
CA ILE A 193 2.43 19.15 6.92
C ILE A 193 3.64 19.69 7.69
N SER A 194 3.91 21.01 7.68
CA SER A 194 5.10 21.60 8.30
C SER A 194 5.22 21.32 9.80
N GLN A 195 4.07 21.18 10.48
CA GLN A 195 3.98 20.87 11.91
C GLN A 195 3.78 19.38 12.20
N TYR A 196 3.76 18.52 11.19
CA TYR A 196 3.50 17.10 11.38
C TYR A 196 4.72 16.43 12.03
N SER A 197 4.45 15.46 12.89
CA SER A 197 5.52 14.59 13.38
C SER A 197 6.15 13.82 12.21
N LYS A 198 7.38 13.31 12.35
CA LYS A 198 8.00 12.44 11.32
C LYS A 198 7.11 11.27 10.91
N ASN A 199 6.28 10.76 11.83
CA ASN A 199 5.37 9.68 11.51
C ASN A 199 4.14 10.19 10.75
N ASP A 200 3.53 11.29 11.18
CA ASP A 200 2.33 11.84 10.54
C ASP A 200 2.63 12.43 9.16
N ALA A 201 3.84 12.95 8.96
CA ALA A 201 4.31 13.45 7.67
C ALA A 201 4.30 12.38 6.56
N ARG A 202 4.14 11.10 6.90
CA ARG A 202 3.94 9.96 5.98
C ARG A 202 2.51 9.84 5.45
N VAL A 203 1.71 10.91 5.63
CA VAL A 203 0.29 11.02 5.30
C VAL A 203 -0.07 10.42 3.94
N PHE A 204 0.66 10.75 2.87
CA PHE A 204 0.30 10.28 1.52
C PHE A 204 0.38 8.76 1.38
N GLY A 205 1.34 8.12 2.07
CA GLY A 205 1.40 6.66 2.14
C GLY A 205 0.20 6.05 2.86
N PHE A 206 -0.24 6.67 3.96
CA PHE A 206 -1.38 6.18 4.76
C PHE A 206 -2.75 6.44 4.13
N VAL A 207 -2.89 7.56 3.42
CA VAL A 207 -4.06 7.90 2.61
C VAL A 207 -4.14 6.94 1.42
N GLY A 208 -3.04 6.78 0.67
CA GLY A 208 -3.00 5.85 -0.47
C GLY A 208 -3.43 4.43 -0.11
N GLU A 209 -3.07 3.95 1.09
CA GLU A 209 -3.49 2.64 1.61
C GLU A 209 -5.01 2.44 1.69
N ARG A 210 -5.78 3.53 1.82
CA ARG A 210 -7.25 3.48 1.91
C ARG A 210 -7.94 3.65 0.57
N LEU A 211 -7.24 4.19 -0.41
CA LEU A 211 -7.81 4.56 -1.70
C LEU A 211 -7.97 3.37 -2.65
N LEU A 212 -7.24 2.26 -2.42
CA LEU A 212 -7.31 1.08 -3.29
C LEU A 212 -8.72 0.46 -3.33
N ASP A 213 -9.35 0.27 -2.17
CA ASP A 213 -10.72 -0.27 -2.09
C ASP A 213 -11.73 0.64 -2.78
N VAL A 214 -11.53 1.96 -2.65
CA VAL A 214 -12.39 2.97 -3.29
C VAL A 214 -12.30 2.84 -4.81
N TRP A 215 -11.10 2.65 -5.34
CA TRP A 215 -10.91 2.50 -6.79
C TRP A 215 -11.45 1.18 -7.34
N ILE A 216 -11.18 0.07 -6.66
CA ILE A 216 -11.66 -1.26 -7.05
C ILE A 216 -13.20 -1.28 -7.12
N GLU A 217 -13.88 -0.69 -6.14
CA GLU A 217 -15.34 -0.70 -6.05
C GLU A 217 -16.02 0.20 -7.06
N THR A 218 -15.51 1.41 -7.28
CA THR A 218 -16.09 2.32 -8.27
C THR A 218 -16.00 1.72 -9.68
N ASN A 219 -14.94 0.98 -9.96
CA ASN A 219 -14.67 0.42 -11.29
C ASN A 219 -15.14 -1.04 -11.46
N ASP A 220 -15.83 -1.61 -10.47
CA ASP A 220 -16.31 -3.00 -10.47
C ASP A 220 -15.22 -4.03 -10.82
N ILE A 221 -14.00 -3.80 -10.31
CA ILE A 221 -12.85 -4.63 -10.64
C ILE A 221 -12.90 -5.94 -9.87
N LYS A 222 -12.93 -7.06 -10.59
CA LYS A 222 -12.85 -8.40 -10.00
C LYS A 222 -11.41 -8.72 -9.60
N TYR A 223 -11.25 -9.31 -8.42
CA TYR A 223 -9.93 -9.67 -7.90
C TYR A 223 -9.96 -11.01 -7.15
N LYS A 224 -8.79 -11.64 -7.05
CA LYS A 224 -8.54 -12.80 -6.17
C LYS A 224 -7.78 -12.37 -4.92
N GLU A 225 -8.16 -12.92 -3.77
CA GLU A 225 -7.47 -12.67 -2.50
C GLU A 225 -6.48 -13.80 -2.16
N LEU A 226 -5.23 -13.44 -1.87
CA LEU A 226 -4.23 -14.36 -1.37
C LEU A 226 -3.82 -14.06 0.08
N PRO A 227 -3.46 -15.08 0.87
CA PRO A 227 -2.74 -14.88 2.11
C PRO A 227 -1.49 -14.00 1.94
N CYS A 228 -1.15 -13.28 3.01
CA CYS A 228 0.15 -12.60 3.13
C CYS A 228 0.99 -13.28 4.22
N VAL A 229 2.24 -13.57 3.90
CA VAL A 229 3.26 -14.04 4.85
C VAL A 229 4.00 -12.83 5.44
N PHE A 230 4.19 -12.84 6.77
CA PHE A 230 4.90 -11.80 7.50
C PHE A 230 6.24 -12.35 7.98
N MET A 231 7.34 -11.78 7.48
CA MET A 231 8.69 -12.26 7.79
C MET A 231 9.05 -12.03 9.26
N GLU A 232 8.62 -10.90 9.82
CA GLU A 232 8.77 -10.58 11.24
C GLU A 232 7.63 -11.17 12.07
N ASP A 233 7.92 -11.55 13.32
CA ASP A 233 6.91 -12.08 14.22
C ASP A 233 5.89 -11.01 14.63
N GLN A 234 4.62 -11.40 14.56
CA GLN A 234 3.53 -10.52 14.96
C GLN A 234 3.24 -10.70 16.44
N ASN A 235 3.84 -9.87 17.29
CA ASN A 235 3.49 -9.85 18.71
C ASN A 235 2.08 -9.24 18.93
N ARG A 236 1.05 -10.09 18.89
CA ARG A 236 -0.37 -9.70 18.97
C ARG A 236 -0.72 -9.05 20.31
N LEU A 237 -0.06 -9.46 21.40
CA LEU A 237 -0.26 -8.90 22.74
C LEU A 237 0.20 -7.44 22.82
N LYS A 238 1.42 -7.14 22.32
CA LYS A 238 1.94 -5.78 22.25
C LYS A 238 1.11 -4.86 21.35
N LYS A 239 0.56 -5.40 20.26
CA LYS A 239 -0.36 -4.67 19.37
C LYS A 239 -1.70 -4.37 20.05
N GLY A 240 -2.24 -5.33 20.80
CA GLY A 240 -3.48 -5.17 21.56
C GLY A 240 -3.36 -4.12 22.67
N SER A 241 -2.29 -4.13 23.45
CA SER A 241 -2.07 -3.14 24.52
C SER A 241 -1.85 -1.72 23.97
N ALA A 242 -1.07 -1.59 22.89
CA ALA A 242 -0.88 -0.30 22.22
C ALA A 242 -2.18 0.25 21.61
N PHE A 243 -3.06 -0.62 21.11
CA PHE A 243 -4.39 -0.24 20.63
C PHE A 243 -5.27 0.33 21.74
N VAL A 244 -5.39 -0.38 22.88
CA VAL A 244 -6.17 0.08 24.03
C VAL A 244 -5.65 1.43 24.54
N LEU A 245 -4.33 1.58 24.65
CA LEU A 245 -3.72 2.83 25.10
C LEU A 245 -4.03 4.01 24.16
N ARG A 246 -4.01 3.80 22.84
CA ARG A 246 -4.40 4.83 21.86
C ARG A 246 -5.86 5.21 22.01
N LYS A 247 -6.77 4.24 22.16
CA LYS A 247 -8.20 4.51 22.35
C LYS A 247 -8.47 5.35 23.60
N LEU A 248 -7.79 5.05 24.72
CA LEU A 248 -7.93 5.81 25.97
C LEU A 248 -7.35 7.24 25.87
N ARG A 249 -6.34 7.45 25.02
CA ARG A 249 -5.73 8.78 24.79
C ARG A 249 -6.56 9.62 23.81
N ALA A 250 -7.08 9.01 22.75
CA ALA A 250 -7.97 9.68 21.79
C ALA A 250 -9.27 10.19 22.44
N GLY A 251 -9.81 9.45 23.42
CA GLY A 251 -10.95 9.93 24.20
C GLY A 251 -10.67 11.11 25.14
N ARG A 252 -9.40 11.51 25.33
CA ARG A 252 -9.00 12.63 26.21
C ARG A 252 -8.56 13.88 25.47
N ASN A 253 -8.05 13.73 24.26
CA ASN A 253 -7.63 14.85 23.42
C ASN A 253 -8.46 14.78 22.15
N GLY A 254 -9.56 15.55 22.10
CA GLY A 254 -10.25 15.81 20.84
C GLY A 254 -9.24 16.43 19.86
N ARG A 255 -8.78 15.63 18.92
CA ARG A 255 -8.00 15.98 17.74
C ARG A 255 -8.75 15.45 16.54
#